data_AF-A0A3R9W545-F1
#
_entry.id   AF-A0A3R9W545-F1
#
_cell.length_a   1.000
_cell.length_b   1.000
_cell.length_c   1.000
_cell.angle_alpha   90.00
_cell.angle_beta   90.00
_cell.angle_gamma   90.00
#
_symmetry.space_group_name_H-M   'P 1'
#
loop_
_entity.id
_entity.type
_entity.pdbx_description
1 polymer ?
#
loop_
_entity_poly.entity_id
_entity_poly.type
_entity_poly.pdbx_seq_one_letter_code
_entity_poly.pdbx_strand_id
1 'polypeptide(L)'
;MLIKGYDLGPLVPGEPLLVDPGFWSNHLLAMCSDGTCVERPVPEWFGEDGADADALSEVLFDPERWPVFRVPAENGPGVMVILRNLDGDYGTDYLLTRPDRNCVEQIASWDGDFSGTGLTWLELVRIADNPSCTAEGAQDTATRLLLLLPLLTDPDIPDSAAAKLVAALTAVGAPQDTASMAAEHLLTHLERRSRHDPTWASPLSGGTDSP
;
A
#
# COMPACT_ATOMS: atom_id res chain seq x y z
N MET A 1 -5.45 -9.12 18.46
CA MET A 1 -4.56 -10.10 17.76
C MET A 1 -3.12 -9.89 18.22
N LEU A 2 -2.25 -10.91 18.19
CA LEU A 2 -0.84 -10.76 18.59
C LEU A 2 0.08 -11.08 17.41
N ILE A 3 1.00 -10.17 17.08
CA ILE A 3 2.05 -10.38 16.08
C ILE A 3 3.39 -10.36 16.79
N LYS A 4 4.09 -11.49 16.82
CA LYS A 4 5.39 -11.57 17.50
C LYS A 4 6.43 -10.73 16.76
N GLY A 5 6.97 -9.72 17.44
CA GLY A 5 7.90 -8.75 16.85
C GLY A 5 7.24 -7.43 16.44
N TYR A 6 5.95 -7.25 16.73
CA TYR A 6 5.23 -5.99 16.56
C TYR A 6 4.28 -5.79 17.74
N ASP A 7 4.67 -4.93 18.67
CA ASP A 7 4.02 -4.76 19.98
C ASP A 7 3.07 -3.54 20.04
N LEU A 8 2.65 -3.03 18.87
CA LEU A 8 1.77 -1.87 18.77
C LEU A 8 0.32 -2.26 18.45
N GLY A 9 -0.60 -1.40 18.91
CA GLY A 9 -1.95 -1.30 18.38
C GLY A 9 -2.96 -2.34 18.86
N PRO A 10 -4.26 -2.01 18.86
CA PRO A 10 -5.35 -2.95 19.01
C PRO A 10 -5.61 -3.69 17.68
N LEU A 11 -4.68 -4.57 17.31
CA LEU A 11 -4.69 -5.25 16.01
C LEU A 11 -5.91 -6.15 15.82
N VAL A 12 -6.58 -6.01 14.66
CA VAL A 12 -7.73 -6.81 14.23
C VAL A 12 -7.55 -7.33 12.79
N PRO A 13 -8.12 -8.50 12.42
CA PRO A 13 -8.14 -8.95 11.03
C PRO A 13 -8.88 -7.94 10.13
N GLY A 14 -8.21 -7.49 9.07
CA GLY A 14 -8.76 -6.52 8.10
C GLY A 14 -9.32 -7.16 6.84
N GLU A 15 -9.04 -8.43 6.57
CA GLU A 15 -9.38 -9.10 5.31
C GLU A 15 -10.86 -8.97 4.88
N PRO A 16 -11.87 -8.98 5.78
CA PRO A 16 -13.25 -8.73 5.38
C PRO A 16 -13.50 -7.35 4.75
N LEU A 17 -12.69 -6.34 5.07
CA LEU A 17 -12.84 -4.97 4.55
C LEU A 17 -12.39 -4.84 3.09
N LEU A 18 -11.67 -5.83 2.55
CA LEU A 18 -11.14 -5.80 1.17
C LEU A 18 -12.23 -5.85 0.09
N VAL A 19 -13.44 -6.25 0.47
CA VAL A 19 -14.60 -6.32 -0.43
C VAL A 19 -15.61 -5.21 -0.16
N ASP A 20 -15.37 -4.36 0.85
CA ASP A 20 -16.27 -3.26 1.18
C ASP A 20 -16.02 -2.09 0.21
N PRO A 21 -17.09 -1.47 -0.33
CA PRO A 21 -16.97 -0.21 -1.04
C PRO A 21 -16.27 0.82 -0.16
N GLY A 22 -15.37 1.59 -0.75
CA GLY A 22 -14.50 2.57 -0.12
C GLY A 22 -13.06 2.08 0.05
N PHE A 23 -12.78 0.77 -0.03
CA PHE A 23 -11.49 0.24 0.41
C PHE A 23 -10.33 0.70 -0.47
N TRP A 24 -10.50 0.59 -1.79
CA TRP A 24 -9.41 0.84 -2.72
C TRP A 24 -9.09 2.32 -2.87
N SER A 25 -10.08 3.23 -2.79
CA SER A 25 -9.77 4.65 -2.74
C SER A 25 -9.08 5.03 -1.42
N ASN A 26 -9.53 4.51 -0.27
CA ASN A 26 -8.84 4.78 1.01
C ASN A 26 -7.38 4.27 1.00
N HIS A 27 -7.11 3.16 0.31
CA HIS A 27 -5.75 2.59 0.23
C HIS A 27 -4.85 3.25 -0.82
N LEU A 28 -5.37 3.65 -1.98
CA LEU A 28 -4.56 4.04 -3.16
C LEU A 28 -4.78 5.47 -3.66
N LEU A 29 -5.89 6.13 -3.34
CA LEU A 29 -6.26 7.43 -3.93
C LEU A 29 -5.23 8.53 -3.62
N ALA A 30 -4.65 8.50 -2.41
CA ALA A 30 -3.62 9.44 -2.00
C ALA A 30 -2.40 9.38 -2.93
N MET A 31 -2.04 8.20 -3.43
CA MET A 31 -0.94 8.02 -4.37
C MET A 31 -1.25 8.57 -5.77
N CYS A 32 -2.52 8.56 -6.17
CA CYS A 32 -2.94 9.19 -7.42
C CYS A 32 -2.86 10.73 -7.37
N SER A 33 -2.78 11.32 -6.17
CA SER A 33 -2.73 12.76 -5.96
C SER A 33 -1.30 13.29 -6.06
N ASP A 34 -0.76 13.40 -7.27
CA ASP A 34 0.63 13.79 -7.48
C ASP A 34 0.84 15.30 -7.72
N GLY A 35 -0.23 16.10 -7.63
CA GLY A 35 -0.22 17.55 -7.84
C GLY A 35 0.03 18.00 -9.29
N THR A 36 0.24 17.07 -10.23
CA THR A 36 0.47 17.36 -11.66
C THR A 36 -0.73 17.04 -12.54
N CYS A 37 -1.76 16.41 -11.97
CA CYS A 37 -3.00 16.10 -12.65
C CYS A 37 -3.83 17.35 -12.95
N VAL A 38 -4.45 17.39 -14.13
CA VAL A 38 -5.45 18.42 -14.48
C VAL A 38 -6.74 18.20 -13.71
N GLU A 39 -7.08 16.95 -13.42
CA GLU A 39 -8.24 16.56 -12.63
C GLU A 39 -7.79 15.98 -11.29
N ARG A 40 -8.49 16.35 -10.21
CA ARG A 40 -8.24 15.79 -8.88
C ARG A 40 -8.72 14.33 -8.89
N PRO A 41 -7.91 13.36 -8.45
CA PRO A 41 -8.37 11.97 -8.34
C PRO A 41 -9.52 11.90 -7.33
N VAL A 42 -10.52 11.09 -7.68
CA VAL A 42 -11.75 10.89 -6.88
C VAL A 42 -12.04 9.40 -6.68
N PRO A 43 -12.80 9.01 -5.65
CA PRO A 43 -13.11 7.60 -5.36
C PRO A 43 -13.73 6.83 -6.54
N GLU A 44 -14.47 7.51 -7.42
CA GLU A 44 -15.11 6.92 -8.60
C GLU A 44 -14.11 6.28 -9.56
N TRP A 45 -12.83 6.67 -9.48
CA TRP A 45 -11.78 6.00 -10.25
C TRP A 45 -11.62 4.53 -9.89
N PHE A 46 -12.02 4.15 -8.68
CA PHE A 46 -11.99 2.79 -8.13
C PHE A 46 -13.36 2.10 -8.15
N GLY A 47 -14.40 2.76 -8.68
CA GLY A 47 -15.75 2.18 -8.84
C GLY A 47 -16.72 2.43 -7.69
N GLU A 48 -16.31 3.22 -6.70
CA GLU A 48 -17.07 3.59 -5.51
C GLU A 48 -17.36 5.10 -5.51
N ASP A 49 -18.41 5.52 -4.80
CA ASP A 49 -18.66 6.96 -4.66
C ASP A 49 -17.96 7.55 -3.42
N GLY A 50 -17.97 8.88 -3.31
CA GLY A 50 -17.40 9.56 -2.15
C GLY A 50 -18.02 9.18 -0.81
N ALA A 51 -19.31 8.79 -0.78
CA ALA A 51 -19.98 8.42 0.46
C ALA A 51 -19.56 7.03 0.94
N ASP A 52 -19.33 6.09 0.01
CA ASP A 52 -18.75 4.78 0.31
C ASP A 52 -17.35 4.93 0.91
N ALA A 53 -16.51 5.77 0.29
CA ALA A 53 -15.16 6.07 0.78
C ALA A 53 -15.17 6.71 2.18
N ASP A 54 -16.02 7.71 2.39
CA ASP A 54 -16.17 8.38 3.71
C ASP A 54 -16.67 7.38 4.77
N ALA A 55 -17.68 6.57 4.46
CA ALA A 55 -18.23 5.59 5.40
C ALA A 55 -17.20 4.54 5.82
N LEU A 56 -16.38 4.05 4.88
CA LEU A 56 -15.34 3.08 5.21
C LEU A 56 -14.16 3.73 5.94
N SER A 57 -13.86 5.01 5.68
CA SER A 57 -12.79 5.73 6.37
C SER A 57 -12.99 5.75 7.89
N GLU A 58 -14.23 5.91 8.37
CA GLU A 58 -14.56 5.87 9.80
C GLU A 58 -14.23 4.52 10.45
N VAL A 59 -14.29 3.44 9.68
CA VAL A 59 -13.93 2.09 10.14
C VAL A 59 -12.41 1.88 10.05
N LEU A 60 -11.80 2.31 8.95
CA LEU A 60 -10.37 2.13 8.70
C LEU A 60 -9.50 2.98 9.62
N PHE A 61 -9.99 4.12 10.08
CA PHE A 61 -9.28 5.08 10.95
C PHE A 61 -9.71 5.03 12.42
N ASP A 62 -10.45 3.99 12.83
CA ASP A 62 -10.81 3.77 14.23
C ASP A 62 -9.54 3.54 15.09
N PRO A 63 -9.25 4.40 16.09
CA PRO A 63 -8.06 4.24 16.92
C PRO A 63 -8.12 3.01 17.82
N GLU A 64 -9.32 2.46 18.07
CA GLU A 64 -9.51 1.24 18.86
C GLU A 64 -9.35 -0.05 18.02
N ARG A 65 -9.18 0.07 16.70
CA ARG A 65 -9.12 -1.09 15.80
C ARG A 65 -8.13 -0.83 14.67
N TRP A 66 -7.01 -1.54 14.66
CA TRP A 66 -6.01 -1.40 13.60
C TRP A 66 -6.10 -2.60 12.65
N PRO A 67 -6.68 -2.42 11.45
CA PRO A 67 -6.83 -3.49 10.48
C PRO A 67 -5.47 -4.05 10.04
N VAL A 68 -5.37 -5.37 10.01
CA VAL A 68 -4.21 -6.09 9.50
C VAL A 68 -4.61 -6.98 8.33
N PHE A 69 -3.96 -6.78 7.19
CA PHE A 69 -4.15 -7.55 5.98
C PHE A 69 -2.96 -8.47 5.77
N ARG A 70 -3.20 -9.78 5.83
CA ARG A 70 -2.17 -10.79 5.58
C ARG A 70 -2.10 -11.11 4.10
N VAL A 71 -0.89 -11.12 3.57
CA VAL A 71 -0.58 -11.52 2.19
C VAL A 71 0.46 -12.65 2.23
N PRO A 72 0.04 -13.88 2.58
CA PRO A 72 0.97 -15.01 2.71
C PRO A 72 1.40 -15.52 1.34
N ALA A 73 2.70 -15.72 1.10
CA ALA A 73 3.23 -16.29 -0.14
C ALA A 73 3.56 -17.77 0.02
N GLU A 74 3.36 -18.56 -1.04
CA GLU A 74 3.80 -19.94 -1.08
C GLU A 74 5.33 -20.01 -1.15
N ASN A 75 5.94 -20.87 -0.32
CA ASN A 75 7.38 -21.16 -0.33
C ASN A 75 8.30 -19.92 -0.20
N GLY A 76 7.82 -18.83 0.41
CA GLY A 76 8.57 -17.57 0.50
C GLY A 76 8.05 -16.64 1.59
N PRO A 77 8.63 -15.44 1.69
CA PRO A 77 8.16 -14.45 2.65
C PRO A 77 6.78 -13.91 2.24
N GLY A 78 5.87 -13.81 3.21
CA GLY A 78 4.61 -13.07 3.06
C GLY A 78 4.74 -11.66 3.62
N VAL A 79 3.74 -10.83 3.39
CA VAL A 79 3.69 -9.46 3.94
C VAL A 79 2.43 -9.29 4.80
N MET A 80 2.55 -8.55 5.89
CA MET A 80 1.40 -8.00 6.62
C MET A 80 1.36 -6.50 6.40
N VAL A 81 0.20 -5.98 6.02
CA VAL A 81 -0.08 -4.54 5.91
C VAL A 81 -0.93 -4.16 7.11
N ILE A 82 -0.48 -3.19 7.91
CA ILE A 82 -1.18 -2.72 9.10
C ILE A 82 -1.57 -1.27 8.88
N LEU A 83 -2.87 -0.99 8.86
CA LEU A 83 -3.36 0.40 8.90
C LEU A 83 -3.33 0.84 10.37
N ARG A 84 -2.33 1.65 10.69
CA ARG A 84 -2.02 2.17 12.02
C ARG A 84 -2.83 3.45 12.24
N ASN A 85 -3.65 3.48 13.28
CA ASN A 85 -4.51 4.62 13.62
C ASN A 85 -4.15 5.16 15.01
N LEU A 86 -3.06 5.90 15.15
CA LEU A 86 -2.87 6.70 16.37
C LEU A 86 -3.67 8.00 16.24
N ASP A 87 -4.19 8.48 17.36
CA ASP A 87 -4.90 9.77 17.41
C ASP A 87 -4.02 10.89 16.86
N GLY A 88 -4.41 11.43 15.69
CA GLY A 88 -3.69 12.48 15.00
C GLY A 88 -2.45 12.05 14.21
N ASP A 89 -2.15 10.74 14.14
CA ASP A 89 -1.01 10.17 13.41
C ASP A 89 -1.39 8.79 12.85
N TYR A 90 -2.06 8.80 11.70
CA TYR A 90 -2.39 7.61 10.94
C TYR A 90 -1.31 7.29 9.91
N GLY A 91 -1.14 6.01 9.62
CA GLY A 91 -0.20 5.55 8.62
C GLY A 91 -0.31 4.06 8.36
N THR A 92 0.65 3.53 7.61
CA THR A 92 0.66 2.12 7.24
C THR A 92 2.01 1.50 7.53
N ASP A 93 2.03 0.47 8.38
CA ASP A 93 3.22 -0.34 8.62
C ASP A 93 3.21 -1.60 7.75
N TYR A 94 4.40 -1.96 7.25
CA TYR A 94 4.59 -3.14 6.42
C TYR A 94 5.59 -4.09 7.06
N LEU A 95 5.14 -5.30 7.32
CA LEU A 95 5.92 -6.32 8.02
C LEU A 95 6.17 -7.51 7.09
N LEU A 96 7.43 -7.94 7.02
CA LEU A 96 7.83 -9.17 6.35
C LEU A 96 7.67 -10.36 7.31
N THR A 97 6.92 -11.35 6.86
CA THR A 97 6.74 -12.64 7.54
C THR A 97 7.60 -13.67 6.80
N ARG A 98 8.37 -14.49 7.52
CA ARG A 98 9.12 -15.59 6.90
C ARG A 98 8.72 -16.93 7.52
N PRO A 99 8.50 -18.00 6.73
CA PRO A 99 8.11 -19.31 7.27
C PRO A 99 9.14 -19.92 8.24
N ASP A 100 10.42 -19.57 8.07
CA ASP A 100 11.54 -20.05 8.90
C ASP A 100 11.76 -19.23 10.17
N ARG A 101 11.08 -18.08 10.31
CA ARG A 101 11.24 -17.17 11.46
C ARG A 101 9.96 -17.05 12.27
N ASN A 102 10.14 -17.09 13.59
CA ASN A 102 9.06 -16.92 14.55
C ASN A 102 8.78 -15.45 14.89
N CYS A 103 9.37 -14.49 14.18
CA CYS A 103 9.12 -13.06 14.38
C CYS A 103 9.07 -12.35 13.03
N VAL A 104 8.26 -11.30 12.98
CA VAL A 104 8.17 -10.39 11.84
C VAL A 104 9.31 -9.38 11.83
N GLU A 105 9.57 -8.80 10.67
CA GLU A 105 10.53 -7.73 10.46
C GLU A 105 9.79 -6.55 9.80
N GLN A 106 9.81 -5.37 10.40
CA GLN A 106 9.25 -4.17 9.76
C GLN A 106 10.19 -3.72 8.65
N ILE A 107 9.68 -3.67 7.42
CA ILE A 107 10.48 -3.34 6.22
C ILE A 107 10.19 -1.94 5.69
N ALA A 108 9.01 -1.40 6.02
CA ALA A 108 8.63 -0.05 5.65
C ALA A 108 7.51 0.50 6.55
N SER A 109 7.37 1.82 6.55
CA SER A 109 6.18 2.53 7.01
C SER A 109 5.79 3.62 6.01
N TRP A 110 4.53 4.03 6.06
CA TRP A 110 4.01 5.18 5.33
C TRP A 110 3.24 6.08 6.30
N ASP A 111 3.88 7.15 6.74
CA ASP A 111 3.35 8.09 7.74
C ASP A 111 3.48 9.51 7.18
N GLY A 112 2.66 9.81 6.17
CA GLY A 112 2.84 10.96 5.27
C GLY A 112 3.86 10.69 4.16
N ASP A 113 5.08 10.32 4.53
CA ASP A 113 6.15 9.90 3.59
C ASP A 113 6.49 8.41 3.75
N PHE A 114 6.98 7.82 2.66
CA PHE A 114 7.46 6.44 2.68
C PHE A 114 8.85 6.34 3.34
N SER A 115 9.00 5.39 4.26
CA SER A 115 10.28 5.04 4.87
C SER A 115 10.54 3.54 4.78
N GLY A 116 11.81 3.13 4.59
CA GLY A 116 12.22 1.73 4.58
C GLY A 116 12.73 1.22 3.24
N THR A 117 12.90 -0.10 3.12
CA THR A 117 13.53 -0.73 1.94
C THR A 117 12.55 -0.97 0.79
N GLY A 118 11.27 -1.17 1.12
CA GLY A 118 10.25 -1.55 0.14
C GLY A 118 10.50 -2.91 -0.52
N LEU A 119 9.93 -3.09 -1.70
CA LEU A 119 10.04 -4.28 -2.55
C LEU A 119 10.40 -3.88 -3.99
N THR A 120 11.13 -4.76 -4.68
CA THR A 120 11.27 -4.70 -6.14
C THR A 120 9.97 -5.12 -6.83
N TRP A 121 9.80 -4.75 -8.11
CA TRP A 121 8.65 -5.18 -8.91
C TRP A 121 8.55 -6.72 -8.98
N LEU A 122 9.70 -7.38 -9.14
CA LEU A 122 9.78 -8.84 -9.22
C LEU A 122 9.36 -9.50 -7.89
N GLU A 123 9.78 -8.97 -6.75
CA GLU A 123 9.39 -9.50 -5.43
C GLU A 123 7.90 -9.28 -5.18
N LEU A 124 7.40 -8.08 -5.46
CA LEU A 124 5.99 -7.74 -5.31
C LEU A 124 5.10 -8.67 -6.15
N VAL A 125 5.42 -8.82 -7.44
CA VAL A 125 4.69 -9.72 -8.34
C VAL A 125 4.79 -11.18 -7.89
N ARG A 126 5.98 -11.63 -7.44
CA ARG A 126 6.15 -13.00 -6.94
C ARG A 126 5.27 -13.26 -5.73
N ILE A 127 5.19 -12.32 -4.79
CA ILE A 127 4.32 -12.44 -3.63
C ILE A 127 2.86 -12.45 -4.07
N ALA A 128 2.43 -11.51 -4.93
CA ALA A 128 1.05 -11.43 -5.39
C ALA A 128 0.58 -12.70 -6.14
N ASP A 129 1.40 -13.23 -7.03
CA ASP A 129 1.04 -14.34 -7.94
C ASP A 129 1.15 -15.74 -7.30
N ASN A 130 1.77 -15.88 -6.12
CA ASN A 130 1.97 -17.17 -5.45
C ASN A 130 1.29 -17.19 -4.06
N PRO A 131 -0.05 -17.21 -3.97
CA PRO A 131 -0.75 -17.25 -2.69
C PRO A 131 -0.55 -18.60 -1.98
N SER A 132 -0.42 -18.56 -0.65
CA SER A 132 -0.43 -19.79 0.15
C SER A 132 -1.86 -20.26 0.40
N CYS A 133 -2.30 -21.32 -0.29
CA CYS A 133 -3.64 -21.91 -0.16
C CYS A 133 -3.98 -22.45 1.24
N THR A 134 -2.99 -22.54 2.15
CA THR A 134 -3.16 -23.11 3.50
C THR A 134 -3.12 -22.05 4.60
N ALA A 135 -2.71 -20.82 4.27
CA ALA A 135 -2.58 -19.74 5.23
C ALA A 135 -3.76 -18.76 5.12
N GLU A 136 -4.23 -18.25 6.25
CA GLU A 136 -5.22 -17.17 6.31
C GLU A 136 -4.65 -15.87 5.72
N GLY A 137 -5.48 -15.14 4.98
CA GLY A 137 -5.10 -13.88 4.34
C GLY A 137 -5.72 -13.70 2.97
N ALA A 138 -5.39 -12.59 2.31
CA ALA A 138 -5.80 -12.28 0.95
C ALA A 138 -5.27 -13.34 -0.03
N GLN A 139 -6.17 -14.00 -0.77
CA GLN A 139 -5.83 -15.06 -1.72
C GLN A 139 -5.87 -14.57 -3.18
N ASP A 140 -6.72 -13.60 -3.49
CA ASP A 140 -6.89 -13.07 -4.84
C ASP A 140 -5.65 -12.29 -5.29
N THR A 141 -5.14 -12.61 -6.48
CA THR A 141 -3.89 -12.03 -7.01
C THR A 141 -4.00 -10.52 -7.23
N ALA A 142 -5.14 -10.02 -7.72
CA ALA A 142 -5.32 -8.58 -7.95
C ALA A 142 -5.32 -7.81 -6.62
N THR A 143 -6.08 -8.31 -5.64
CA THR A 143 -6.13 -7.78 -4.28
C THR A 143 -4.75 -7.73 -3.64
N ARG A 144 -3.99 -8.82 -3.73
CA ARG A 144 -2.63 -8.91 -3.18
C ARG A 144 -1.68 -7.93 -3.86
N LEU A 145 -1.75 -7.80 -5.19
CA LEU A 145 -0.94 -6.84 -5.95
C LEU A 145 -1.20 -5.40 -5.49
N LEU A 146 -2.48 -5.01 -5.42
CA LEU A 146 -2.89 -3.65 -5.08
C LEU A 146 -2.61 -3.31 -3.61
N LEU A 147 -2.80 -4.26 -2.69
CA LEU A 147 -2.42 -4.09 -1.28
C LEU A 147 -0.93 -3.79 -1.10
N LEU A 148 -0.08 -4.47 -1.86
CA LEU A 148 1.37 -4.35 -1.77
C LEU A 148 1.95 -3.23 -2.64
N LEU A 149 1.18 -2.66 -3.56
CA LEU A 149 1.65 -1.62 -4.48
C LEU A 149 2.38 -0.45 -3.78
N PRO A 150 1.90 0.06 -2.62
CA PRO A 150 2.60 1.11 -1.88
C PRO A 150 4.03 0.75 -1.43
N LEU A 151 4.40 -0.54 -1.38
CA LEU A 151 5.76 -0.99 -1.04
C LEU A 151 6.75 -0.91 -2.20
N LEU A 152 6.30 -0.66 -3.44
CA LEU A 152 7.17 -0.71 -4.61
C LEU A 152 8.20 0.44 -4.61
N THR A 153 9.48 0.13 -4.41
CA THR A 153 10.59 1.12 -4.42
C THR A 153 11.53 0.93 -5.61
N ASP A 154 11.13 0.06 -6.55
CA ASP A 154 11.92 -0.28 -7.72
C ASP A 154 11.99 0.90 -8.71
N PRO A 155 13.18 1.34 -9.14
CA PRO A 155 13.30 2.26 -10.28
C PRO A 155 13.08 1.55 -11.63
N ASP A 156 13.25 0.22 -11.71
CA ASP A 156 13.25 -0.55 -12.95
C ASP A 156 11.90 -1.27 -13.17
N ILE A 157 10.82 -0.48 -13.28
CA ILE A 157 9.48 -1.00 -13.53
C ILE A 157 9.34 -1.38 -15.03
N PRO A 158 8.90 -2.61 -15.37
CA PRO A 158 8.76 -3.02 -16.77
C PRO A 158 7.55 -2.37 -17.45
N ASP A 159 7.61 -2.21 -18.76
CA ASP A 159 6.52 -1.64 -19.59
C ASP A 159 5.17 -2.38 -19.43
N SER A 160 5.21 -3.66 -19.02
CA SER A 160 4.00 -4.47 -18.76
C SER A 160 3.30 -4.14 -17.44
N ALA A 161 3.91 -3.34 -16.57
CA ALA A 161 3.36 -3.00 -15.26
C ALA A 161 2.01 -2.28 -15.35
N ALA A 162 1.88 -1.32 -16.27
CA ALA A 162 0.63 -0.59 -16.49
C ALA A 162 -0.52 -1.55 -16.82
N ALA A 163 -0.33 -2.45 -17.79
CA ALA A 163 -1.34 -3.42 -18.16
C ALA A 163 -1.72 -4.35 -16.99
N LYS A 164 -0.76 -4.75 -16.16
CA LYS A 164 -1.02 -5.57 -14.97
C LYS A 164 -1.82 -4.81 -13.90
N LEU A 165 -1.52 -3.53 -13.68
CA LEU A 165 -2.27 -2.69 -12.75
C LEU A 165 -3.69 -2.41 -13.24
N VAL A 166 -3.89 -2.11 -14.52
CA VAL A 166 -5.23 -1.92 -15.10
C VAL A 166 -6.08 -3.17 -14.91
N ALA A 167 -5.51 -4.35 -15.20
CA ALA A 167 -6.21 -5.62 -15.00
C ALA A 167 -6.57 -5.86 -13.52
N ALA A 168 -5.66 -5.53 -12.60
CA ALA A 168 -5.92 -5.69 -11.17
C ALA A 168 -6.99 -4.72 -10.65
N LEU A 169 -6.91 -3.43 -11.03
CA LEU A 169 -7.91 -2.41 -10.69
C LEU A 169 -9.30 -2.80 -11.22
N THR A 170 -9.37 -3.25 -12.47
CA THR A 170 -10.63 -3.72 -13.07
C THR A 170 -11.18 -4.94 -12.33
N ALA A 171 -10.32 -5.87 -11.92
CA ALA A 171 -10.72 -7.07 -11.20
C ALA A 171 -11.31 -6.77 -9.82
N VAL A 172 -10.88 -5.67 -9.17
CA VAL A 172 -11.42 -5.24 -7.87
C VAL A 172 -12.59 -4.26 -7.98
N GLY A 173 -13.08 -3.97 -9.19
CA GLY A 173 -14.31 -3.20 -9.42
C GLY A 173 -14.12 -1.82 -10.05
N ALA A 174 -12.89 -1.40 -10.34
CA ALA A 174 -12.66 -0.11 -11.00
C ALA A 174 -13.22 -0.11 -12.45
N PRO A 175 -13.92 0.96 -12.87
CA PRO A 175 -14.33 1.14 -14.25
C PRO A 175 -13.14 1.09 -15.21
N GLN A 176 -13.30 0.48 -16.38
CA GLN A 176 -12.18 0.25 -17.30
C GLN A 176 -11.52 1.55 -17.79
N ASP A 177 -12.31 2.59 -18.00
CA ASP A 177 -11.88 3.92 -18.41
C ASP A 177 -11.05 4.62 -17.32
N THR A 178 -11.49 4.54 -16.07
CA THR A 178 -10.75 5.13 -14.94
C THR A 178 -9.60 4.27 -14.44
N ALA A 179 -9.66 2.95 -14.58
CA ALA A 179 -8.60 2.03 -14.17
C ALA A 179 -7.28 2.31 -14.92
N SER A 180 -7.37 2.67 -16.20
CA SER A 180 -6.22 3.06 -17.02
C SER A 180 -5.56 4.34 -16.49
N MET A 181 -6.39 5.36 -16.22
CA MET A 181 -5.94 6.62 -15.65
C MET A 181 -5.32 6.44 -14.25
N ALA A 182 -5.99 5.71 -13.37
CA ALA A 182 -5.48 5.41 -12.03
C ALA A 182 -4.14 4.66 -12.07
N ALA A 183 -4.00 3.66 -12.95
CA ALA A 183 -2.74 2.92 -13.09
C ALA A 183 -1.57 3.83 -13.52
N GLU A 184 -1.80 4.74 -14.47
CA GLU A 184 -0.78 5.71 -14.92
C GLU A 184 -0.34 6.65 -13.78
N HIS A 185 -1.30 7.15 -12.99
CA HIS A 185 -0.99 8.01 -11.85
C HIS A 185 -0.23 7.28 -10.74
N LEU A 186 -0.65 6.05 -10.42
CA LEU A 186 0.05 5.21 -9.44
C LEU A 186 1.50 4.96 -9.85
N LEU A 187 1.74 4.60 -11.12
CA LEU A 187 3.10 4.38 -11.63
C LEU A 187 3.93 5.65 -11.63
N THR A 188 3.35 6.77 -12.08
CA THR A 188 4.03 8.07 -12.08
C THR A 188 4.46 8.48 -10.68
N HIS A 189 3.59 8.29 -9.68
CA HIS A 189 3.90 8.54 -8.28
C HIS A 189 5.06 7.66 -7.80
N LEU A 190 5.00 6.35 -8.07
CA LEU A 190 6.01 5.38 -7.65
C LEU A 190 7.38 5.67 -8.29
N GLU A 191 7.44 5.97 -9.59
CA GLU A 191 8.68 6.34 -10.27
C GLU A 191 9.33 7.59 -9.69
N ARG A 192 8.53 8.62 -9.37
CA ARG A 192 9.05 9.85 -8.74
C ARG A 192 9.61 9.55 -7.36
N ARG A 193 8.89 8.75 -6.56
CA ARG A 193 9.31 8.35 -5.22
C ARG A 193 10.62 7.56 -5.26
N SER A 194 10.75 6.58 -6.15
CA SER A 194 11.99 5.79 -6.30
C SER A 194 13.21 6.64 -6.72
N ARG A 195 12.99 7.80 -7.34
CA ARG A 195 14.04 8.75 -7.73
C ARG A 195 14.39 9.77 -6.64
N HIS A 196 13.57 9.90 -5.60
CA HIS A 196 13.87 10.75 -4.45
C HIS A 196 14.76 9.99 -3.46
N ASP A 197 16.05 10.31 -3.49
CA ASP A 197 17.00 9.86 -2.48
C ASP A 197 16.73 10.62 -1.17
N PRO A 198 16.35 9.94 -0.07
CA PRO A 198 16.14 10.59 1.22
C PRO A 198 17.44 11.16 1.82
N THR A 199 18.62 10.79 1.30
CA THR A 199 19.90 11.40 1.66
C THR A 199 20.20 12.72 0.93
N TRP A 200 19.31 13.14 0.03
CA TRP A 200 19.39 14.46 -0.60
C TRP A 200 19.04 15.56 0.40
N ALA A 201 20.03 15.93 1.23
CA ALA A 201 19.98 17.14 2.01
C ALA A 201 19.81 18.32 1.05
N SER A 202 18.62 18.93 1.05
CA SER A 202 18.37 20.13 0.27
C SER A 202 19.50 21.15 0.52
N PRO A 203 20.18 21.65 -0.53
CA PRO A 203 21.26 22.63 -0.38
C PRO A 203 20.78 24.00 0.13
N LEU A 204 19.48 24.13 0.42
CA LEU A 204 18.83 25.32 0.97
C LEU A 204 18.63 25.25 2.50
N SER A 205 19.05 24.17 3.17
CA SER A 205 19.20 24.19 4.63
C SER A 205 20.40 25.07 4.97
N GLY A 206 20.18 26.38 5.01
CA GLY A 206 21.17 27.38 5.38
C GLY A 206 21.65 27.13 6.80
N GLY A 207 22.77 26.41 6.92
CA GLY A 207 23.58 26.40 8.12
C GLY A 207 24.16 27.80 8.32
N THR A 208 23.59 28.53 9.26
CA THR A 208 24.29 29.61 9.93
C THR A 208 25.45 29.01 10.71
N ASP A 209 26.68 29.35 10.34
CA ASP A 209 27.69 29.79 11.31
C ASP A 209 28.92 30.32 10.58
N SER A 210 29.08 31.65 10.64
CA SER A 210 30.37 32.32 10.42
C SER A 210 31.05 32.51 11.78
N PRO A 211 32.38 32.33 11.88
CA PRO A 211 33.14 32.69 13.08
C PRO A 211 33.24 34.20 13.30
#